data_AF-A0A0E0A910-F1
#
_entry.id   AF-A0A0E0A910-F1
#
_cell.length_a   1.000
_cell.length_b   1.000
_cell.length_c   1.000
_cell.angle_alpha   90.00
_cell.angle_beta   90.00
_cell.angle_gamma   90.00
#
_symmetry.space_group_name_H-M   'P 1'
#
loop_
_entity.id
_entity.type
_entity.pdbx_description
1 polymer ?
#
loop_
_entity_poly.entity_id
_entity_poly.type
_entity_poly.pdbx_seq_one_letter_code
_entity_poly.pdbx_strand_id
1 'polypeptide(L)'
;MALLLPEFDPADVRAGRDLIHRLTADAAGIQRRVLREILSRNSGTEYLRRFLGGAAGDDDDVRDAFKRRVPVSGYEDVKPYVDRVASGGEPSSAPTPSPASAVVGINPSSLPSLTVPSNFHANGGSSGTSGGQQKLLPSTAEELDRKVFFYAVRALVRNMSLHTDHGEDDDGGGGEGMYLMFAFHGDRTLSGLPIQSALTTYYHSRQFQECDIGRFDKCTSPLEAILCPYGEQSMYCQLLCGLLHRCRVDRVGASFAAGLVRGIKFLENHWEEMCSNIRSGQLSDWITHAPLRDAVTGQYLQGSDPALADEIASECARKPWDGIVRRLWPRARYIRTIVTGSMSQHIPILEVYGGGLPYRVGDLFTVSGFYNATHCFTSQDGMIAS
;
A
#
# COMPACT_ATOMS: atom_id res chain seq x y z
N MET A 1 13.88 -24.21 -3.27
CA MET A 1 14.15 -22.89 -3.89
C MET A 1 12.86 -22.10 -3.82
N ALA A 2 12.86 -20.98 -3.09
CA ALA A 2 11.85 -19.94 -3.26
C ALA A 2 11.78 -19.53 -4.72
N LEU A 3 10.57 -19.23 -5.21
CA LEU A 3 10.32 -18.26 -6.27
C LEU A 3 11.19 -17.04 -5.95
N LEU A 4 12.45 -17.10 -6.39
CA LEU A 4 13.35 -15.97 -6.42
C LEU A 4 12.70 -15.06 -7.44
N LEU A 5 11.95 -14.11 -6.90
CA LEU A 5 11.43 -13.01 -7.69
C LEU A 5 12.64 -12.42 -8.41
N PRO A 6 12.56 -12.21 -9.72
CA PRO A 6 13.71 -11.75 -10.48
C PRO A 6 14.18 -10.42 -9.89
N GLU A 7 15.42 -10.37 -9.47
CA GLU A 7 16.05 -9.11 -9.07
C GLU A 7 16.21 -8.24 -10.30
N PHE A 8 15.84 -6.97 -10.17
CA PHE A 8 16.04 -5.96 -11.21
C PHE A 8 16.11 -4.58 -10.56
N ASP A 9 16.79 -3.67 -11.25
CA ASP A 9 16.81 -2.25 -10.87
C ASP A 9 15.62 -1.53 -11.53
N PRO A 10 14.67 -0.96 -10.75
CA PRO A 10 13.58 -0.17 -11.31
C PRO A 10 14.02 1.09 -12.07
N ALA A 11 15.25 1.56 -11.87
CA ALA A 11 15.84 2.66 -12.61
C ALA A 11 16.32 2.23 -14.02
N ASP A 12 16.67 0.96 -14.22
CA ASP A 12 17.01 0.42 -15.54
C ASP A 12 15.73 0.10 -16.33
N VAL A 13 15.23 1.13 -17.02
CA VAL A 13 14.01 1.06 -17.82
C VAL A 13 14.11 -0.02 -18.92
N ARG A 14 15.29 -0.24 -19.52
CA ARG A 14 15.47 -1.22 -20.60
C ARG A 14 15.38 -2.64 -20.04
N ALA A 15 16.19 -2.96 -19.04
CA ALA A 15 16.18 -4.27 -18.39
C ALA A 15 14.81 -4.58 -17.77
N GLY A 16 14.16 -3.57 -17.20
CA GLY A 16 12.81 -3.71 -16.66
C GLY A 16 11.74 -3.98 -17.73
N ARG A 17 11.81 -3.32 -18.88
CA ARG A 17 10.89 -3.61 -20.00
C ARG A 17 11.04 -5.05 -20.50
N ASP A 18 12.27 -5.52 -20.62
CA ASP A 18 12.57 -6.91 -20.99
C ASP A 18 12.07 -7.90 -19.93
N LEU A 19 12.16 -7.54 -18.65
CA LEU A 19 11.58 -8.33 -17.56
C LEU A 19 10.05 -8.44 -17.72
N ILE A 20 9.34 -7.34 -17.94
CA ILE A 20 7.87 -7.35 -18.12
C ILE A 20 7.49 -8.19 -19.35
N HIS A 21 8.21 -8.04 -20.47
CA HIS A 21 7.96 -8.86 -21.65
C HIS A 21 8.17 -10.35 -21.37
N ARG A 22 9.26 -10.74 -20.68
CA ARG A 22 9.51 -12.14 -20.31
C ARG A 22 8.43 -12.70 -19.39
N LEU A 23 7.99 -11.92 -18.39
CA LEU A 23 6.96 -12.34 -17.44
C LEU A 23 5.58 -12.48 -18.08
N THR A 24 5.28 -11.67 -19.10
CA THR A 24 3.98 -11.70 -19.77
C THR A 24 3.94 -12.65 -20.97
N ALA A 25 5.08 -12.94 -21.62
CA ALA A 25 5.16 -13.85 -22.77
C ALA A 25 4.82 -15.31 -22.45
N ASP A 26 5.20 -15.81 -21.26
CA ASP A 26 4.87 -17.16 -20.79
C ASP A 26 4.12 -17.12 -19.44
N ALA A 27 3.04 -16.34 -19.38
CA ALA A 27 2.21 -16.27 -18.19
C ALA A 27 1.67 -17.65 -17.76
N ALA A 28 1.31 -18.51 -18.73
CA ALA A 28 0.80 -19.84 -18.46
C ALA A 28 1.85 -20.77 -17.81
N GLY A 29 3.08 -20.78 -18.33
CA GLY A 29 4.17 -21.56 -17.73
C GLY A 29 4.60 -21.03 -16.37
N ILE A 30 4.60 -19.71 -16.17
CA ILE A 30 4.84 -19.11 -14.85
C ILE A 30 3.77 -19.57 -13.86
N GLN A 31 2.48 -19.49 -14.21
CA GLN A 31 1.39 -19.92 -13.34
C GLN A 31 1.47 -21.42 -12.98
N ARG A 32 1.84 -22.29 -13.92
CA ARG A 32 2.07 -23.72 -13.64
C ARG A 32 3.21 -23.94 -12.63
N ARG A 33 4.33 -23.25 -12.81
CA ARG A 33 5.47 -23.31 -11.86
C ARG A 33 5.09 -22.79 -10.47
N VAL A 34 4.38 -21.66 -10.41
CA VAL A 34 3.88 -21.07 -9.15
C VAL A 34 2.97 -22.06 -8.42
N LEU A 35 2.00 -22.66 -9.12
CA LEU A 35 1.10 -23.66 -8.53
C LEU A 35 1.87 -24.86 -8.00
N ARG A 36 2.81 -25.41 -8.79
CA ARG A 36 3.64 -26.53 -8.31
C ARG A 36 4.38 -26.18 -7.04
N GLU A 37 5.00 -25.02 -6.96
CA GLU A 37 5.77 -24.62 -5.78
C GLU A 37 4.89 -24.45 -4.54
N ILE A 38 3.70 -23.85 -4.71
CA ILE A 38 2.71 -23.76 -3.63
C ILE A 38 2.37 -25.17 -3.15
N LEU A 39 2.09 -26.11 -4.05
CA LEU A 39 1.70 -27.47 -3.69
C LEU A 39 2.85 -28.30 -3.12
N SER A 40 4.07 -28.15 -3.61
CA SER A 40 5.23 -28.91 -3.10
C SER A 40 5.55 -28.54 -1.65
N ARG A 41 5.42 -27.26 -1.30
CA ARG A 41 5.59 -26.76 0.07
C ARG A 41 4.44 -27.15 0.99
N ASN A 42 3.22 -27.16 0.45
CA ASN A 42 2.01 -27.21 1.27
C ASN A 42 1.26 -28.54 1.22
N SER A 43 1.68 -29.51 0.40
CA SER A 43 1.01 -30.82 0.28
C SER A 43 0.88 -31.55 1.62
N GLY A 44 1.82 -31.33 2.54
CA GLY A 44 1.81 -31.89 3.88
C GLY A 44 0.88 -31.20 4.87
N THR A 45 0.24 -30.08 4.52
CA THR A 45 -0.62 -29.30 5.42
C THR A 45 -1.94 -29.99 5.70
N GLU A 46 -2.55 -29.72 6.86
CA GLU A 46 -3.85 -30.31 7.23
C GLU A 46 -4.92 -30.07 6.15
N TYR A 47 -4.97 -28.87 5.59
CA TYR A 47 -5.92 -28.53 4.53
C TYR A 47 -5.66 -29.31 3.24
N LEU A 48 -4.45 -29.24 2.66
CA LEU A 48 -4.20 -29.86 1.36
C LEU A 48 -4.08 -31.39 1.44
N ARG A 49 -3.68 -31.96 2.58
CA ARG A 49 -3.61 -33.42 2.76
C ARG A 49 -4.99 -34.07 2.60
N ARG A 50 -6.05 -33.40 3.04
CA ARG A 50 -7.45 -33.87 2.90
C ARG A 50 -7.90 -34.02 1.44
N PHE A 51 -7.34 -33.23 0.53
CA PHE A 51 -7.78 -33.18 -0.87
C PHE A 51 -6.78 -33.84 -1.84
N LEU A 52 -5.49 -33.65 -1.63
CA LEU A 52 -4.47 -34.00 -2.62
C LEU A 52 -3.76 -35.34 -2.33
N GLY A 53 -3.78 -35.82 -1.09
CA GLY A 53 -3.26 -37.15 -0.72
C GLY A 53 -1.84 -37.46 -1.20
N GLY A 54 -1.01 -36.45 -1.51
CA GLY A 54 0.34 -36.64 -2.06
C GLY A 54 0.41 -36.78 -3.59
N ALA A 55 -0.50 -36.15 -4.35
CA ALA A 55 -0.44 -36.13 -5.82
C ALA A 55 0.97 -35.77 -6.35
N ALA A 56 1.52 -36.65 -7.19
CA ALA A 56 2.83 -36.52 -7.82
C ALA A 56 2.69 -36.71 -9.34
N GLY A 57 3.48 -35.98 -10.12
CA GLY A 57 3.40 -35.94 -11.58
C GLY A 57 4.07 -34.70 -12.16
N ASP A 58 3.93 -34.46 -13.46
CA ASP A 58 4.44 -33.24 -14.10
C ASP A 58 3.58 -31.99 -13.78
N ASP A 59 3.83 -30.85 -14.44
CA ASP A 59 3.13 -29.58 -14.13
C ASP A 59 1.62 -29.73 -14.33
N ASP A 60 1.25 -30.44 -15.40
CA ASP A 60 -0.12 -30.53 -15.87
C ASP A 60 -0.90 -31.57 -15.07
N ASP A 61 -0.25 -32.67 -14.69
CA ASP A 61 -0.81 -33.66 -13.77
C ASP A 61 -1.15 -33.03 -12.42
N VAL A 62 -0.23 -32.25 -11.85
CA VAL A 62 -0.39 -31.56 -10.57
C VAL A 62 -1.51 -30.51 -10.66
N ARG A 63 -1.53 -29.71 -11.75
CA ARG A 63 -2.59 -28.74 -12.03
C ARG A 63 -3.95 -29.40 -12.10
N ASP A 64 -4.06 -30.51 -12.82
CA ASP A 64 -5.33 -31.18 -13.05
C ASP A 64 -5.81 -31.92 -11.81
N ALA A 65 -4.90 -32.49 -11.01
CA ALA A 65 -5.20 -33.02 -9.70
C ALA A 65 -5.73 -31.93 -8.76
N PHE A 66 -5.11 -30.74 -8.74
CA PHE A 66 -5.56 -29.59 -7.96
C PHE A 66 -6.97 -29.16 -8.36
N LYS A 67 -7.21 -28.92 -9.65
CA LYS A 67 -8.52 -28.49 -10.17
C LYS A 67 -9.65 -29.48 -9.89
N ARG A 68 -9.36 -30.78 -9.94
CA ARG A 68 -10.37 -31.83 -9.70
C ARG A 68 -10.67 -32.07 -8.23
N ARG A 69 -9.68 -31.87 -7.33
CA ARG A 69 -9.76 -32.34 -5.94
C ARG A 69 -9.88 -31.24 -4.91
N VAL A 70 -9.36 -30.04 -5.17
CA VAL A 70 -9.43 -28.92 -4.22
C VAL A 70 -10.66 -28.06 -4.55
N PRO A 71 -11.61 -27.89 -3.63
CA PRO A 71 -12.81 -27.12 -3.88
C PRO A 71 -12.51 -25.61 -3.98
N VAL A 72 -13.35 -24.89 -4.72
CA VAL A 72 -13.40 -23.43 -4.62
C VAL A 72 -14.06 -23.08 -3.28
N SER A 73 -13.32 -22.39 -2.40
CA SER A 73 -13.74 -22.09 -1.03
C SER A 73 -13.98 -20.59 -0.81
N GLY A 74 -14.98 -20.27 0.01
CA GLY A 74 -15.18 -18.95 0.61
C GLY A 74 -14.44 -18.79 1.94
N TYR A 75 -14.53 -17.60 2.55
CA TYR A 75 -13.88 -17.34 3.84
C TYR A 75 -14.44 -18.23 4.96
N GLU A 76 -15.74 -18.50 4.98
CA GLU A 76 -16.36 -19.33 6.03
C GLU A 76 -15.86 -20.77 6.03
N ASP A 77 -15.48 -21.30 4.86
CA ASP A 77 -14.93 -22.66 4.74
C ASP A 77 -13.53 -22.76 5.37
N VAL A 78 -12.77 -21.66 5.35
CA VAL A 78 -11.40 -21.58 5.90
C VAL A 78 -11.34 -20.96 7.29
N LYS A 79 -12.38 -20.26 7.74
CA LYS A 79 -12.45 -19.58 9.04
C LYS A 79 -12.10 -20.49 10.23
N PRO A 80 -12.56 -21.77 10.32
CA PRO A 80 -12.19 -22.64 11.43
C PRO A 80 -10.68 -22.90 11.55
N TYR A 81 -9.98 -22.87 10.42
CA TYR A 81 -8.54 -23.03 10.38
C TYR A 81 -7.83 -21.77 10.86
N VAL A 82 -8.30 -20.59 10.43
CA VAL A 82 -7.79 -19.28 10.85
C VAL A 82 -7.99 -19.06 12.35
N ASP A 83 -9.19 -19.37 12.87
CA ASP A 83 -9.51 -19.22 14.30
C ASP A 83 -8.60 -20.08 15.18
N ARG A 84 -8.26 -21.31 14.76
CA ARG A 84 -7.31 -22.20 15.48
C ARG A 84 -5.90 -21.63 15.54
N VAL A 85 -5.44 -21.03 14.45
CA VAL A 85 -4.14 -20.34 14.42
C VAL A 85 -4.15 -19.10 15.33
N ALA A 86 -5.25 -18.34 15.32
CA ALA A 86 -5.42 -17.17 16.16
C ALA A 86 -5.53 -17.51 17.66
N SER A 87 -6.13 -18.64 18.03
CA SER A 87 -6.25 -19.07 19.43
C SER A 87 -5.03 -19.81 19.97
N GLY A 88 -4.11 -20.25 19.10
CA GLY A 88 -2.92 -21.00 19.50
C GLY A 88 -3.21 -22.46 19.86
N GLY A 89 -4.33 -23.01 19.37
CA GLY A 89 -4.74 -24.38 19.68
C GLY A 89 -3.76 -25.44 19.17
N GLU A 90 -3.54 -26.49 19.97
CA GLU A 90 -2.79 -27.68 19.57
C GLU A 90 -3.50 -28.46 18.45
N PRO A 91 -2.74 -29.17 17.58
CA PRO A 91 -3.32 -30.04 16.55
C PRO A 91 -4.17 -31.13 17.20
N SER A 92 -5.23 -31.54 16.49
CA SER A 92 -6.09 -32.65 16.91
C SER A 92 -5.24 -33.91 17.13
N SER A 93 -5.52 -34.59 18.23
CA SER A 93 -4.90 -35.81 18.75
C SER A 93 -4.86 -36.96 17.72
N ALA A 94 -3.86 -36.94 16.85
CA ALA A 94 -3.39 -38.08 16.07
C ALA A 94 -1.86 -38.17 16.21
N PRO A 95 -1.29 -39.38 16.37
CA PRO A 95 0.13 -39.54 16.64
C PRO A 95 0.93 -39.27 15.37
N THR A 96 1.48 -38.06 15.24
CA THR A 96 2.51 -37.73 14.23
C THR A 96 3.60 -36.87 14.88
N PRO A 97 4.88 -37.06 14.54
CA PRO A 97 5.96 -36.33 15.16
C PRO A 97 6.03 -34.90 14.59
N SER A 98 6.38 -33.95 15.45
CA SER A 98 6.74 -32.53 15.24
C SER A 98 5.64 -31.45 15.34
N PRO A 99 5.92 -30.34 16.05
CA PRO A 99 4.91 -29.43 16.57
C PRO A 99 4.41 -28.47 15.49
N ALA A 100 3.11 -28.17 15.54
CA ALA A 100 2.46 -27.10 14.78
C ALA A 100 2.73 -27.14 13.26
N SER A 101 2.41 -28.22 12.55
CA SER A 101 2.54 -28.23 11.08
C SER A 101 1.25 -27.78 10.40
N ALA A 102 1.26 -26.50 10.04
CA ALA A 102 0.59 -25.89 8.90
C ALA A 102 -0.86 -26.30 8.60
N VAL A 103 -1.78 -25.48 9.10
CA VAL A 103 -3.23 -25.69 9.06
C VAL A 103 -3.84 -25.22 7.73
N VAL A 104 -3.21 -24.25 7.03
CA VAL A 104 -3.63 -23.73 5.70
C VAL A 104 -2.41 -23.35 4.83
N GLY A 105 -1.48 -24.27 4.57
CA GLY A 105 -0.32 -23.93 3.75
C GLY A 105 0.71 -22.99 4.40
N ILE A 106 0.70 -22.89 5.74
CA ILE A 106 1.54 -21.93 6.45
C ILE A 106 2.15 -22.60 7.68
N ASN A 107 3.46 -22.81 7.64
CA ASN A 107 4.22 -23.26 8.80
C ASN A 107 4.13 -22.16 9.88
N PRO A 108 3.63 -22.41 11.10
CA PRO A 108 3.52 -21.41 12.16
C PRO A 108 4.86 -20.88 12.67
N SER A 109 5.96 -21.61 12.45
CA SER A 109 7.32 -21.06 12.59
C SER A 109 7.68 -20.00 11.52
N SER A 110 6.83 -19.84 10.50
CA SER A 110 6.98 -18.90 9.37
C SER A 110 5.83 -17.88 9.29
N LEU A 111 4.96 -17.82 10.31
CA LEU A 111 3.86 -16.84 10.44
C LEU A 111 4.34 -15.59 11.18
N PRO A 112 4.68 -14.49 10.49
CA PRO A 112 4.96 -13.23 11.14
C PRO A 112 3.69 -12.53 11.68
N SER A 113 2.53 -12.66 11.01
CA SER A 113 1.32 -11.91 11.37
C SER A 113 0.03 -12.43 10.74
N LEU A 114 -1.11 -11.97 11.27
CA LEU A 114 -2.43 -12.02 10.63
C LEU A 114 -2.73 -10.64 10.04
N THR A 115 -3.20 -10.61 8.79
CA THR A 115 -3.49 -9.39 8.06
C THR A 115 -4.99 -9.16 7.91
N VAL A 116 -5.44 -7.93 8.13
CA VAL A 116 -6.82 -7.50 7.84
C VAL A 116 -6.89 -6.67 6.55
N PRO A 117 -8.02 -6.70 5.82
CA PRO A 117 -8.25 -5.79 4.70
C PRO A 117 -8.08 -4.32 5.06
N SER A 118 -7.13 -3.69 4.36
CA SER A 118 -6.83 -2.28 4.48
C SER A 118 -8.06 -1.44 4.17
N ASN A 119 -8.60 -0.76 5.19
CA ASN A 119 -9.65 0.24 5.04
C ASN A 119 -9.32 1.48 5.85
N PHE A 120 -9.62 2.65 5.27
CA PHE A 120 -9.50 3.95 5.90
C PHE A 120 -10.80 4.35 6.61
N HIS A 121 -11.08 3.75 7.76
CA HIS A 121 -12.12 4.25 8.67
C HIS A 121 -11.56 4.35 10.09
N ALA A 122 -11.61 5.56 10.66
CA ALA A 122 -11.23 5.84 12.05
C ALA A 122 -12.07 5.04 13.08
N ASN A 123 -13.13 4.34 12.63
CA ASN A 123 -14.01 3.49 13.42
C ASN A 123 -13.97 1.99 13.04
N GLY A 124 -12.88 1.47 12.47
CA GLY A 124 -12.62 0.02 12.45
C GLY A 124 -13.50 -0.87 11.54
N GLY A 125 -14.19 -0.32 10.54
CA GLY A 125 -14.96 -1.12 9.57
C GLY A 125 -14.12 -1.58 8.36
N SER A 126 -13.84 -2.89 8.25
CA SER A 126 -13.22 -3.48 7.04
C SER A 126 -14.25 -3.68 5.91
N SER A 127 -13.77 -3.83 4.67
CA SER A 127 -14.54 -4.01 3.43
C SER A 127 -14.94 -5.47 3.19
N GLY A 128 -14.37 -6.39 3.94
CA GLY A 128 -14.71 -7.81 3.94
C GLY A 128 -14.98 -8.28 5.35
N THR A 129 -16.25 -8.26 5.76
CA THR A 129 -16.68 -8.87 7.01
C THR A 129 -17.25 -10.27 6.76
N SER A 130 -17.18 -11.11 7.77
CA SER A 130 -17.88 -12.40 7.84
C SER A 130 -18.61 -12.42 9.17
N GLY A 131 -19.94 -12.50 9.15
CA GLY A 131 -20.76 -12.40 10.37
C GLY A 131 -20.55 -11.10 11.17
N GLY A 132 -20.22 -9.98 10.50
CA GLY A 132 -19.99 -8.68 11.14
C GLY A 132 -18.58 -8.47 11.72
N GLN A 133 -17.72 -9.49 11.72
CA GLN A 133 -16.32 -9.41 12.17
C GLN A 133 -15.37 -9.28 10.97
N GLN A 134 -14.21 -8.64 11.17
CA GLN A 134 -13.20 -8.51 10.12
C GLN A 134 -12.61 -9.87 9.73
N LYS A 135 -12.44 -10.12 8.44
CA LYS A 135 -11.72 -11.31 7.95
C LYS A 135 -10.24 -11.21 8.32
N LEU A 136 -9.72 -12.24 8.99
CA LEU A 136 -8.31 -12.41 9.31
C LEU A 136 -7.66 -13.27 8.24
N LEU A 137 -6.65 -12.74 7.57
CA LEU A 137 -5.96 -13.45 6.49
C LEU A 137 -4.52 -13.72 6.92
N PRO A 138 -4.14 -14.99 7.06
CA PRO A 138 -2.76 -15.36 7.37
C PRO A 138 -1.78 -14.79 6.36
N SER A 139 -0.66 -14.24 6.84
CA SER A 139 0.40 -13.70 5.98
C SER A 139 1.77 -14.26 6.38
N THR A 140 2.63 -14.49 5.39
CA THR A 140 3.99 -15.03 5.59
C THR A 140 5.07 -13.97 5.30
N ALA A 141 6.29 -14.18 5.78
CA ALA A 141 7.40 -13.27 5.49
C ALA A 141 7.68 -13.18 3.97
N GLU A 142 7.54 -14.29 3.24
CA GLU A 142 7.72 -14.34 1.78
C GLU A 142 6.68 -13.50 1.02
N GLU A 143 5.49 -13.29 1.59
CA GLU A 143 4.50 -12.39 0.99
C GLU A 143 4.93 -10.93 1.04
N LEU A 144 5.70 -10.54 2.06
CA LEU A 144 6.29 -9.20 2.13
C LEU A 144 7.32 -9.00 1.02
N ASP A 145 8.17 -10.00 0.74
CA ASP A 145 9.13 -9.93 -0.37
C ASP A 145 8.42 -9.83 -1.73
N ARG A 146 7.30 -10.54 -1.90
CA ARG A 146 6.42 -10.40 -3.08
C ARG A 146 5.83 -8.99 -3.20
N LYS A 147 5.47 -8.34 -2.09
CA LYS A 147 5.01 -6.94 -2.09
C LYS A 147 6.10 -5.99 -2.56
N VAL A 148 7.32 -6.17 -2.07
CA VAL A 148 8.47 -5.33 -2.44
C VAL A 148 8.76 -5.45 -3.93
N PHE A 149 8.78 -6.67 -4.48
CA PHE A 149 8.90 -6.88 -5.93
C PHE A 149 7.80 -6.15 -6.71
N PHE A 150 6.54 -6.23 -6.25
CA PHE A 150 5.44 -5.52 -6.88
C PHE A 150 5.63 -4.00 -6.88
N TYR A 151 6.10 -3.44 -5.77
CA TYR A 151 6.43 -2.02 -5.68
C TYR A 151 7.61 -1.62 -6.59
N ALA A 152 8.60 -2.49 -6.74
CA ALA A 152 9.68 -2.32 -7.72
C ALA A 152 9.13 -2.30 -9.16
N VAL A 153 8.20 -3.20 -9.51
CA VAL A 153 7.59 -3.22 -10.86
C VAL A 153 6.78 -1.95 -11.09
N ARG A 154 6.04 -1.48 -10.07
CA ARG A 154 5.33 -0.20 -10.13
C ARG A 154 6.28 0.97 -10.38
N ALA A 155 7.44 0.97 -9.72
CA ALA A 155 8.44 1.99 -9.92
C ALA A 155 8.99 2.01 -11.34
N LEU A 156 9.25 0.83 -11.88
CA LEU A 156 9.62 0.67 -13.28
C LEU A 156 8.54 1.16 -14.25
N VAL A 157 7.27 0.78 -14.06
CA VAL A 157 6.17 1.23 -14.95
C VAL A 157 6.03 2.75 -14.96
N ARG A 158 6.20 3.38 -13.79
CA ARG A 158 6.25 4.83 -13.71
C ARG A 158 7.45 5.39 -14.49
N ASN A 159 8.65 4.86 -14.24
CA ASN A 159 9.86 5.33 -14.92
C ASN A 159 9.70 5.19 -16.45
N MET A 160 9.17 4.07 -16.95
CA MET A 160 8.80 3.90 -18.37
C MET A 160 7.85 5.01 -18.87
N SER A 161 6.79 5.30 -18.12
CA SER A 161 5.77 6.29 -18.51
C SER A 161 6.24 7.75 -18.43
N LEU A 162 7.27 8.04 -17.63
CA LEU A 162 7.81 9.39 -17.47
C LEU A 162 8.94 9.66 -18.47
N HIS A 163 9.71 8.63 -18.85
CA HIS A 163 10.79 8.74 -19.85
C HIS A 163 10.24 8.88 -21.27
N THR A 164 8.99 8.50 -21.55
CA THR A 164 8.38 8.72 -22.87
C THR A 164 8.03 10.19 -23.13
N ASP A 165 7.93 11.03 -22.10
CA ASP A 165 7.47 12.41 -22.22
C ASP A 165 8.62 13.46 -22.20
N HIS A 166 9.87 13.07 -21.94
CA HIS A 166 11.00 14.01 -21.82
C HIS A 166 12.23 13.58 -22.61
N GLY A 167 12.78 14.51 -23.40
CA GLY A 167 14.13 14.42 -23.97
C GLY A 167 15.19 14.51 -22.88
N GLU A 168 16.43 14.14 -23.23
CA GLU A 168 17.59 13.89 -22.37
C GLU A 168 18.06 15.06 -21.45
N ASP A 169 17.31 16.16 -21.36
CA ASP A 169 17.70 17.41 -20.66
C ASP A 169 17.04 17.63 -19.27
N ASP A 170 16.23 16.70 -18.76
CA ASP A 170 15.72 16.79 -17.37
C ASP A 170 16.80 16.22 -16.42
N ASP A 171 17.58 17.12 -15.81
CA ASP A 171 18.57 16.84 -14.78
C ASP A 171 17.95 15.86 -13.76
N GLY A 172 18.43 14.61 -13.73
CA GLY A 172 17.74 13.40 -13.27
C GLY A 172 17.29 13.31 -11.80
N GLY A 173 16.97 14.43 -11.15
CA GLY A 173 16.33 14.56 -9.85
C GLY A 173 14.81 14.58 -9.97
N GLY A 174 14.17 13.41 -9.99
CA GLY A 174 12.72 13.29 -9.84
C GLY A 174 12.21 13.98 -8.57
N GLY A 175 10.99 14.54 -8.64
CA GLY A 175 10.38 15.26 -7.52
C GLY A 175 9.89 14.35 -6.39
N GLU A 176 9.43 14.97 -5.32
CA GLU A 176 8.90 14.29 -4.13
C GLU A 176 7.41 14.03 -4.26
N GLY A 177 6.93 12.96 -3.61
CA GLY A 177 5.50 12.71 -3.48
C GLY A 177 4.95 13.21 -2.16
N MET A 178 3.88 13.99 -2.20
CA MET A 178 3.04 14.20 -1.02
C MET A 178 2.00 13.08 -0.99
N TYR A 179 2.28 12.05 -0.19
CA TYR A 179 1.39 10.90 0.00
C TYR A 179 0.92 10.79 1.44
N LEU A 180 -0.40 10.85 1.62
CA LEU A 180 -1.03 10.59 2.91
C LEU A 180 -1.03 9.09 3.20
N MET A 181 -0.16 8.68 4.11
CA MET A 181 0.06 7.28 4.50
C MET A 181 -0.16 7.12 6.00
N PHE A 182 -1.01 6.19 6.40
CA PHE A 182 -1.38 6.01 7.80
C PHE A 182 -1.13 4.58 8.24
N ALA A 183 -0.30 4.43 9.27
CA ALA A 183 -0.23 3.19 10.05
C ALA A 183 -1.38 3.18 11.07
N PHE A 184 -2.08 2.06 11.16
CA PHE A 184 -3.09 1.83 12.18
C PHE A 184 -2.53 0.99 13.32
N HIS A 185 -3.03 1.19 14.53
CA HIS A 185 -2.75 0.32 15.66
C HIS A 185 -3.08 -1.12 15.29
N GLY A 186 -2.09 -2.00 15.52
CA GLY A 186 -2.30 -3.44 15.40
C GLY A 186 -2.84 -4.01 16.70
N ASP A 187 -3.79 -4.92 16.59
CA ASP A 187 -4.24 -5.74 17.71
C ASP A 187 -3.36 -7.00 17.81
N ARG A 188 -3.64 -7.84 18.80
CA ARG A 188 -3.03 -9.17 18.91
C ARG A 188 -4.11 -10.23 19.08
N THR A 189 -3.85 -11.41 18.53
CA THR A 189 -4.67 -12.59 18.82
C THR A 189 -4.42 -13.10 20.23
N LEU A 190 -5.25 -14.05 20.67
CA LEU A 190 -5.07 -14.77 21.93
C LEU A 190 -3.72 -15.52 21.99
N SER A 191 -3.23 -16.02 20.86
CA SER A 191 -1.89 -16.63 20.73
C SER A 191 -0.75 -15.62 20.67
N GLY A 192 -1.04 -14.32 20.72
CA GLY A 192 -0.04 -13.25 20.67
C GLY A 192 0.38 -12.84 19.25
N LEU A 193 -0.21 -13.41 18.19
CA LEU A 193 0.08 -13.02 16.81
C LEU A 193 -0.42 -11.61 16.53
N PRO A 194 0.37 -10.73 15.89
CA PRO A 194 -0.07 -9.39 15.55
C PRO A 194 -1.15 -9.43 14.47
N ILE A 195 -2.21 -8.65 14.65
CA ILE A 195 -3.29 -8.38 13.70
C ILE A 195 -3.10 -6.97 13.15
N GLN A 196 -2.74 -6.84 11.89
CA GLN A 196 -2.43 -5.53 11.29
C GLN A 196 -2.97 -5.40 9.87
N SER A 197 -3.15 -4.18 9.39
CA SER A 197 -3.47 -3.96 7.97
C SER A 197 -2.24 -4.25 7.10
N ALA A 198 -2.47 -4.68 5.86
CA ALA A 198 -1.37 -5.02 4.93
C ALA A 198 -0.38 -3.85 4.72
N LEU A 199 -0.90 -2.61 4.68
CA LEU A 199 -0.12 -1.39 4.54
C LEU A 199 0.63 -1.05 5.84
N THR A 200 0.00 -1.21 7.01
CA THR A 200 0.69 -1.04 8.31
C THR A 200 1.90 -1.95 8.41
N THR A 201 1.74 -3.24 8.11
CA THR A 201 2.86 -4.21 8.14
C THR A 201 3.95 -3.83 7.14
N TYR A 202 3.59 -3.29 5.98
CA TYR A 202 4.57 -2.79 5.02
C TYR A 202 5.33 -1.56 5.54
N TYR A 203 4.65 -0.56 6.12
CA TYR A 203 5.33 0.63 6.65
C TYR A 203 6.28 0.34 7.82
N HIS A 204 5.98 -0.69 8.62
CA HIS A 204 6.88 -1.18 9.67
C HIS A 204 8.02 -2.07 9.16
N SER A 205 8.01 -2.46 7.88
CA SER A 205 9.04 -3.33 7.33
C SER A 205 10.36 -2.59 7.12
N ARG A 206 11.46 -3.33 7.27
CA ARG A 206 12.82 -2.86 6.96
C ARG A 206 12.91 -2.38 5.50
N GLN A 207 12.23 -3.05 4.60
CA GLN A 207 12.21 -2.73 3.18
C GLN A 207 11.59 -1.35 2.91
N PHE A 208 10.55 -0.94 3.64
CA PHE A 208 10.02 0.41 3.51
C PHE A 208 10.91 1.47 4.16
N GLN A 209 11.53 1.13 5.29
CA GLN A 209 12.32 2.10 6.08
C GLN A 209 13.73 2.33 5.53
N GLU A 210 14.32 1.33 4.88
CA GLU A 210 15.73 1.36 4.46
C GLU A 210 15.94 1.28 2.94
N CYS A 211 15.00 0.73 2.15
CA CYS A 211 15.20 0.60 0.71
C CYS A 211 14.68 1.83 -0.05
N ASP A 212 15.56 2.54 -0.75
CA ASP A 212 15.18 3.49 -1.79
C ASP A 212 14.84 2.71 -3.07
N ILE A 213 13.57 2.32 -3.26
CA ILE A 213 13.12 1.58 -4.45
C ILE A 213 13.15 2.53 -5.66
N GLY A 214 14.33 2.76 -6.26
CA GLY A 214 14.50 3.55 -7.48
C GLY A 214 13.96 4.98 -7.38
N ARG A 215 14.22 5.67 -6.25
CA ARG A 215 13.71 7.03 -5.95
C ARG A 215 12.18 7.12 -5.92
N PHE A 216 11.49 5.97 -5.89
CA PHE A 216 10.04 5.91 -5.89
C PHE A 216 9.44 6.38 -4.58
N ASP A 217 10.13 6.11 -3.48
CA ASP A 217 9.64 6.30 -2.12
C ASP A 217 10.03 7.66 -1.52
N LYS A 218 10.61 8.57 -2.32
CA LYS A 218 10.85 9.94 -1.87
C LYS A 218 9.51 10.63 -1.61
N CYS A 219 9.12 10.64 -0.34
CA CYS A 219 7.93 11.26 0.19
C CYS A 219 8.31 12.51 0.97
N THR A 220 7.41 13.50 0.99
CA THR A 220 7.55 14.67 1.88
C THR A 220 7.32 14.33 3.35
N SER A 221 6.60 13.24 3.63
CA SER A 221 6.22 12.83 4.98
C SER A 221 7.38 12.12 5.68
N PRO A 222 7.80 12.54 6.90
CA PRO A 222 8.77 11.79 7.69
C PRO A 222 8.19 10.44 8.13
N LEU A 223 9.05 9.47 8.37
CA LEU A 223 8.65 8.12 8.78
C LEU A 223 7.85 8.15 10.09
N GLU A 224 8.25 9.02 11.02
CA GLU A 224 7.60 9.24 12.31
C GLU A 224 6.16 9.75 12.16
N ALA A 225 5.85 10.50 11.08
CA ALA A 225 4.48 10.91 10.79
C ALA A 225 3.65 9.76 10.22
N ILE A 226 4.24 8.92 9.37
CA ILE A 226 3.57 7.76 8.77
C ILE A 226 3.23 6.70 9.83
N LEU A 227 4.17 6.47 10.75
CA LEU A 227 4.04 5.50 11.85
C LEU A 227 3.36 6.07 13.10
N CYS A 228 2.94 7.34 13.07
CA CYS A 228 2.31 7.97 14.22
C CYS A 228 0.98 7.26 14.55
N PRO A 229 0.79 6.81 15.81
CA PRO A 229 -0.45 6.16 16.23
C PRO A 229 -1.67 7.08 16.20
N TYR A 230 -1.46 8.39 16.33
CA TYR A 230 -2.53 9.39 16.40
C TYR A 230 -2.83 9.93 15.00
N GLY A 231 -3.93 9.48 14.41
CA GLY A 231 -4.29 9.80 13.02
C GLY A 231 -4.40 11.29 12.71
N GLU A 232 -4.89 12.11 13.65
CA GLU A 232 -4.99 13.56 13.48
C GLU A 232 -3.61 14.24 13.48
N GLN A 233 -2.73 13.88 14.43
CA GLN A 233 -1.36 14.40 14.47
C GLN A 233 -0.57 13.96 13.23
N SER A 234 -0.73 12.69 12.82
CA SER A 234 -0.17 12.16 11.59
C SER A 234 -0.61 12.97 10.37
N MET A 235 -1.92 13.20 10.21
CA MET A 235 -2.47 13.94 9.07
C MET A 235 -1.96 15.38 9.03
N TYR A 236 -1.96 16.07 10.17
CA TYR A 236 -1.49 17.44 10.27
C TYR A 236 -0.02 17.56 9.85
N CYS A 237 0.85 16.74 10.43
CA CYS A 237 2.28 16.80 10.13
C CYS A 237 2.63 16.39 8.69
N GLN A 238 1.94 15.39 8.12
CA GLN A 238 2.16 15.02 6.71
C GLN A 238 1.77 16.14 5.75
N LEU A 239 0.64 16.82 6.01
CA LEU A 239 0.21 17.98 5.21
C LEU A 239 1.18 19.15 5.39
N LEU A 240 1.61 19.44 6.63
CA LEU A 240 2.56 20.51 6.93
C LEU A 240 3.90 20.29 6.20
N CYS A 241 4.49 19.10 6.29
CA CYS A 241 5.71 18.76 5.56
C CYS A 241 5.50 18.85 4.04
N GLY A 242 4.34 18.42 3.54
CA GLY A 242 3.97 18.55 2.13
C GLY A 242 3.84 20.01 1.66
N LEU A 243 3.41 20.93 2.52
CA LEU A 243 3.34 22.36 2.23
C LEU A 243 4.73 23.02 2.26
N LEU A 244 5.56 22.66 3.24
CA LEU A 244 6.95 23.14 3.35
C LEU A 244 7.77 22.78 2.10
N HIS A 245 7.53 21.60 1.53
CA HIS A 245 8.21 21.13 0.32
C HIS A 245 7.39 21.38 -0.97
N ARG A 246 6.40 22.28 -0.97
CA ARG A 246 5.43 22.41 -2.08
C ARG A 246 6.04 22.56 -3.47
N CYS A 247 7.19 23.24 -3.59
CA CYS A 247 7.90 23.46 -4.85
C CYS A 247 8.73 22.25 -5.33
N ARG A 248 8.78 21.17 -4.55
CA ARG A 248 9.45 19.90 -4.88
C ARG A 248 8.45 18.78 -5.16
N VAL A 249 7.18 18.98 -4.85
CA VAL A 249 6.14 17.96 -5.00
C VAL A 249 5.74 17.81 -6.46
N ASP A 250 6.00 16.63 -7.04
CA ASP A 250 5.60 16.28 -8.41
C ASP A 250 4.35 15.39 -8.48
N ARG A 251 3.91 14.87 -7.33
CA ARG A 251 2.77 13.96 -7.22
C ARG A 251 2.09 14.10 -5.86
N VAL A 252 0.77 14.11 -5.88
CA VAL A 252 -0.06 14.21 -4.68
C VAL A 252 -0.96 12.99 -4.59
N GLY A 253 -1.18 12.45 -3.40
CA GLY A 253 -2.01 11.25 -3.31
C GLY A 253 -2.28 10.71 -1.92
N ALA A 254 -3.06 9.63 -1.93
CA ALA A 254 -3.33 8.75 -0.80
C ALA A 254 -3.67 7.36 -1.37
N SER A 255 -3.65 6.32 -0.56
CA SER A 255 -4.00 4.96 -1.03
C SER A 255 -5.39 4.91 -1.68
N PHE A 256 -6.38 5.56 -1.07
CA PHE A 256 -7.77 5.63 -1.57
C PHE A 256 -8.24 7.07 -1.71
N ALA A 257 -9.12 7.31 -2.69
CA ALA A 257 -9.67 8.64 -2.97
C ALA A 257 -10.28 9.30 -1.73
N ALA A 258 -11.01 8.52 -0.92
CA ALA A 258 -11.60 8.98 0.33
C ALA A 258 -10.56 9.54 1.32
N GLY A 259 -9.36 8.97 1.36
CA GLY A 259 -8.27 9.45 2.21
C GLY A 259 -7.75 10.81 1.77
N LEU A 260 -7.57 11.01 0.46
CA LEU A 260 -7.15 12.29 -0.09
C LEU A 260 -8.20 13.38 0.12
N VAL A 261 -9.48 13.07 -0.14
CA VAL A 261 -10.60 14.00 0.11
C VAL A 261 -10.66 14.39 1.59
N ARG A 262 -10.46 13.43 2.51
CA ARG A 262 -10.39 13.73 3.95
C ARG A 262 -9.21 14.63 4.29
N GLY A 263 -8.05 14.39 3.71
CA GLY A 263 -6.87 15.25 3.88
C GLY A 263 -7.08 16.68 3.39
N ILE A 264 -7.72 16.87 2.22
CA ILE A 264 -8.02 18.20 1.68
C ILE A 264 -9.03 18.93 2.60
N LYS A 265 -10.07 18.24 3.07
CA LYS A 265 -11.01 18.82 4.06
C LYS A 265 -10.36 19.15 5.39
N PHE A 266 -9.42 18.32 5.84
CA PHE A 266 -8.66 18.58 7.04
C PHE A 266 -7.80 19.83 6.88
N LEU A 267 -7.15 19.99 5.72
CA LEU A 267 -6.41 21.20 5.37
C LEU A 267 -7.32 22.44 5.37
N GLU A 268 -8.54 22.34 4.83
CA GLU A 268 -9.52 23.44 4.82
C GLU A 268 -9.84 23.95 6.23
N ASN A 269 -9.80 23.08 7.23
CA ASN A 269 -10.08 23.43 8.63
C ASN A 269 -8.84 23.90 9.43
N HIS A 270 -7.62 23.60 8.96
CA HIS A 270 -6.39 23.81 9.75
C HIS A 270 -5.32 24.65 9.03
N TRP A 271 -5.57 25.15 7.81
CA TRP A 271 -4.55 25.88 7.05
C TRP A 271 -4.06 27.15 7.78
N GLU A 272 -4.92 27.83 8.55
CA GLU A 272 -4.54 29.02 9.33
C GLU A 272 -3.48 28.67 10.38
N GLU A 273 -3.68 27.56 11.09
CA GLU A 273 -2.75 27.04 12.08
C GLU A 273 -1.44 26.59 11.43
N MET A 274 -1.52 25.88 10.31
CA MET A 274 -0.33 25.47 9.55
C MET A 274 0.47 26.68 9.07
N CYS A 275 -0.18 27.72 8.56
CA CYS A 275 0.48 28.96 8.17
C CYS A 275 1.12 29.66 9.37
N SER A 276 0.46 29.64 10.54
CA SER A 276 1.05 30.16 11.78
C SER A 276 2.31 29.40 12.17
N ASN A 277 2.30 28.06 12.11
CA ASN A 277 3.47 27.23 12.41
C ASN A 277 4.63 27.46 11.43
N ILE A 278 4.34 27.59 10.13
CA ILE A 278 5.36 27.91 9.11
C ILE A 278 5.97 29.30 9.37
N ARG A 279 5.13 30.29 9.71
CA ARG A 279 5.58 31.66 10.00
C ARG A 279 6.44 31.75 11.26
N SER A 280 6.09 31.03 12.32
CA SER A 280 6.83 31.05 13.59
C SER A 280 8.01 30.07 13.63
N GLY A 281 8.02 29.07 12.74
CA GLY A 281 8.93 27.93 12.83
C GLY A 281 8.65 27.03 14.04
N GLN A 282 7.44 27.11 14.62
CA GLN A 282 7.08 26.36 15.83
C GLN A 282 5.84 25.50 15.58
N LEU A 283 5.96 24.22 15.95
CA LEU A 283 4.87 23.26 15.86
C LEU A 283 3.88 23.44 17.02
N SER A 284 2.59 23.27 16.75
CA SER A 284 1.54 23.40 17.76
C SER A 284 1.63 22.39 18.91
N ASP A 285 1.26 22.83 20.11
CA ASP A 285 1.44 22.05 21.35
C ASP A 285 0.50 20.83 21.48
N TRP A 286 -0.59 20.79 20.72
CA TRP A 286 -1.48 19.62 20.70
C TRP A 286 -0.84 18.41 19.99
N ILE A 287 0.28 18.61 19.28
CA ILE A 287 1.10 17.53 18.71
C ILE A 287 2.00 16.99 19.83
N THR A 288 1.44 16.03 20.57
CA THR A 288 2.04 15.47 21.78
C THR A 288 2.97 14.29 21.52
N HIS A 289 2.93 13.68 20.33
CA HIS A 289 3.77 12.52 20.04
C HIS A 289 5.23 12.94 19.81
N ALA A 290 6.09 12.71 20.82
CA ALA A 290 7.48 13.17 20.83
C ALA A 290 8.29 12.81 19.57
N PRO A 291 8.32 11.55 19.07
CA PRO A 291 9.08 11.20 17.86
C PRO A 291 8.66 12.02 16.63
N LEU A 292 7.35 12.24 16.48
CA LEU A 292 6.80 13.05 15.39
C LEU A 292 7.18 14.52 15.53
N ARG A 293 7.03 15.08 16.73
CA ARG A 293 7.37 16.47 17.04
C ARG A 293 8.86 16.74 16.80
N ASP A 294 9.72 15.84 17.24
CA ASP A 294 11.18 15.95 17.09
C ASP A 294 11.59 15.86 15.62
N ALA A 295 11.01 14.95 14.85
CA ALA A 295 11.29 14.82 13.42
C ALA A 295 10.86 16.07 12.63
N VAL A 296 9.65 16.59 12.88
CA VAL A 296 9.12 17.77 12.16
C VAL A 296 9.90 19.03 12.55
N THR A 297 10.14 19.25 13.84
CA THR A 297 10.87 20.43 14.32
C THR A 297 12.33 20.39 13.89
N GLY A 298 12.96 19.21 14.00
CA GLY A 298 14.38 19.02 13.72
C GLY A 298 14.72 19.03 12.24
N GLN A 299 13.82 18.62 11.34
CA GLN A 299 14.13 18.46 9.91
C GLN A 299 13.40 19.46 9.00
N TYR A 300 12.20 19.91 9.38
CA TYR A 300 11.32 20.69 8.48
C TYR A 300 11.09 22.12 8.96
N LEU A 301 10.98 22.36 10.28
CA LEU A 301 10.77 23.69 10.86
C LEU A 301 12.07 24.30 11.42
N GLN A 302 13.15 24.32 10.61
CA GLN A 302 14.45 24.85 11.03
C GLN A 302 14.56 26.39 10.99
N GLY A 303 13.44 27.11 10.80
CA GLY A 303 13.41 28.57 10.76
C GLY A 303 12.00 29.10 10.53
N SER A 304 11.84 30.42 10.65
CA SER A 304 10.61 31.12 10.28
C SER A 304 10.58 31.40 8.77
N ASP A 305 9.47 31.07 8.11
CA ASP A 305 9.24 31.44 6.71
C ASP A 305 7.89 32.17 6.53
N PRO A 306 7.84 33.48 6.83
CA PRO A 306 6.63 34.26 6.67
C PRO A 306 6.16 34.36 5.22
N ALA A 307 7.08 34.37 4.25
CA ALA A 307 6.75 34.51 2.83
C ALA A 307 5.99 33.28 2.34
N LEU A 308 6.48 32.08 2.65
CA LEU A 308 5.79 30.83 2.33
C LEU A 308 4.42 30.75 3.01
N ALA A 309 4.33 31.15 4.28
CA ALA A 309 3.06 31.18 5.01
C ALA A 309 2.03 32.10 4.34
N ASP A 310 2.44 33.29 3.89
CA ASP A 310 1.55 34.26 3.23
C ASP A 310 1.11 33.77 1.84
N GLU A 311 2.00 33.13 1.08
CA GLU A 311 1.65 32.50 -0.19
C GLU A 311 0.59 31.40 -0.01
N ILE A 312 0.80 30.49 0.94
CA ILE A 312 -0.15 29.39 1.21
C ILE A 312 -1.48 29.97 1.70
N ALA A 313 -1.43 30.95 2.62
CA ALA A 313 -2.63 31.63 3.12
C ALA A 313 -3.41 32.28 1.98
N SER A 314 -2.74 32.91 1.02
CA SER A 314 -3.38 33.55 -0.12
C SER A 314 -4.14 32.55 -1.01
N GLU A 315 -3.62 31.33 -1.18
CA GLU A 315 -4.27 30.30 -1.99
C GLU A 315 -5.41 29.58 -1.26
N CYS A 316 -5.27 29.38 0.05
CA CYS A 316 -6.29 28.77 0.92
C CYS A 316 -7.47 29.72 1.20
N ALA A 317 -7.22 31.03 1.31
CA ALA A 317 -8.28 32.02 1.51
C ALA A 317 -9.21 32.17 0.29
N ARG A 318 -8.75 31.78 -0.89
CA ARG A 318 -9.53 31.85 -2.15
C ARG A 318 -10.56 30.73 -2.20
N LYS A 319 -11.83 31.10 -1.98
CA LYS A 319 -12.98 30.21 -2.16
C LYS A 319 -13.69 30.48 -3.50
N PRO A 320 -14.22 29.45 -4.19
CA PRO A 320 -14.15 28.02 -3.85
C PRO A 320 -12.76 27.39 -4.07
N TRP A 321 -12.52 26.23 -3.44
CA TRP A 321 -11.25 25.48 -3.48
C TRP A 321 -11.01 24.71 -4.79
N ASP A 322 -11.48 25.26 -5.90
CA ASP A 322 -11.38 24.65 -7.22
C ASP A 322 -9.92 24.68 -7.69
N GLY A 323 -9.36 23.52 -8.00
CA GLY A 323 -7.96 23.36 -8.38
C GLY A 323 -6.97 23.58 -7.24
N ILE A 324 -7.40 23.56 -5.98
CA ILE A 324 -6.54 23.84 -4.82
C ILE A 324 -5.27 22.97 -4.80
N VAL A 325 -5.34 21.71 -5.24
CA VAL A 325 -4.17 20.81 -5.28
C VAL A 325 -3.09 21.39 -6.19
N ARG A 326 -3.48 21.92 -7.36
CA ARG A 326 -2.52 22.53 -8.30
C ARG A 326 -2.01 23.89 -7.82
N ARG A 327 -2.82 24.65 -7.08
CA ARG A 327 -2.40 25.95 -6.53
C ARG A 327 -1.39 25.78 -5.39
N LEU A 328 -1.66 24.84 -4.49
CA LEU A 328 -0.76 24.51 -3.39
C LEU A 328 0.50 23.79 -3.86
N TRP A 329 0.38 22.82 -4.75
CA TRP A 329 1.50 22.05 -5.31
C TRP A 329 1.66 22.33 -6.82
N PRO A 330 2.30 23.45 -7.20
CA PRO A 330 2.32 23.93 -8.59
C PRO A 330 3.04 23.00 -9.57
N ARG A 331 3.94 22.15 -9.07
CA ARG A 331 4.68 21.16 -9.88
C ARG A 331 4.01 19.78 -9.93
N ALA A 332 2.86 19.61 -9.28
CA ALA A 332 2.14 18.35 -9.29
C ALA A 332 1.72 17.98 -10.72
N ARG A 333 2.15 16.80 -11.18
CA ARG A 333 1.88 16.29 -12.53
C ARG A 333 0.61 15.43 -12.57
N TYR A 334 0.29 14.73 -11.49
CA TYR A 334 -0.87 13.84 -11.39
C TYR A 334 -1.29 13.61 -9.93
N ILE A 335 -2.53 13.16 -9.75
CA ILE A 335 -3.05 12.67 -8.49
C ILE A 335 -2.98 11.13 -8.50
N ARG A 336 -2.27 10.54 -7.54
CA ARG A 336 -2.20 9.07 -7.39
C ARG A 336 -3.08 8.62 -6.25
N THR A 337 -4.17 7.95 -6.60
CA THR A 337 -5.09 7.35 -5.65
C THR A 337 -5.98 6.31 -6.33
N ILE A 338 -6.50 5.34 -5.56
CA ILE A 338 -7.48 4.40 -6.09
C ILE A 338 -8.82 5.13 -6.24
N VAL A 339 -9.27 5.25 -7.50
CA VAL A 339 -10.58 5.82 -7.90
C VAL A 339 -11.50 4.77 -8.55
N THR A 340 -11.10 3.50 -8.60
CA THR A 340 -11.90 2.40 -9.18
C THR A 340 -12.86 1.79 -8.15
N GLY A 341 -13.85 1.03 -8.63
CA GLY A 341 -14.85 0.39 -7.78
C GLY A 341 -15.68 1.41 -6.99
N SER A 342 -15.91 1.17 -5.70
CA SER A 342 -16.66 2.09 -4.83
C SER A 342 -15.99 3.45 -4.64
N MET A 343 -14.69 3.59 -4.95
CA MET A 343 -14.00 4.88 -4.86
C MET A 343 -14.33 5.83 -6.02
N SER A 344 -14.95 5.34 -7.10
CA SER A 344 -15.36 6.15 -8.25
C SER A 344 -16.35 7.27 -7.87
N GLN A 345 -17.12 7.09 -6.80
CA GLN A 345 -18.01 8.12 -6.26
C GLN A 345 -17.28 9.41 -5.85
N HIS A 346 -15.97 9.34 -5.60
CA HIS A 346 -15.15 10.49 -5.22
C HIS A 346 -14.51 11.21 -6.42
N ILE A 347 -14.70 10.72 -7.65
CA ILE A 347 -14.14 11.37 -8.85
C ILE A 347 -14.64 12.82 -8.99
N PRO A 348 -15.95 13.14 -8.89
CA PRO A 348 -16.41 14.51 -9.10
C PRO A 348 -15.79 15.53 -8.13
N ILE A 349 -15.65 15.17 -6.85
CA ILE A 349 -15.04 16.06 -5.86
C ILE A 349 -13.51 16.19 -6.07
N LEU A 350 -12.85 15.12 -6.55
CA LEU A 350 -11.43 15.16 -6.90
C LEU A 350 -11.17 15.93 -8.20
N GLU A 351 -12.13 16.03 -9.12
CA GLU A 351 -12.05 16.89 -10.31
C GLU A 351 -12.07 18.36 -9.93
N VAL A 352 -12.97 18.72 -9.02
CA VAL A 352 -13.03 20.06 -8.44
C VAL A 352 -11.70 20.40 -7.75
N TYR A 353 -11.21 19.58 -6.83
CA TYR A 353 -9.95 19.88 -6.12
C TYR A 353 -8.69 19.78 -7.00
N GLY A 354 -8.68 18.86 -7.97
CA GLY A 354 -7.53 18.56 -8.82
C GLY A 354 -7.26 19.60 -9.90
N GLY A 355 -8.28 20.33 -10.36
CA GLY A 355 -8.11 21.39 -11.36
C GLY A 355 -7.56 20.87 -12.70
N GLY A 356 -8.08 19.72 -13.15
CA GLY A 356 -7.69 19.08 -14.42
C GLY A 356 -6.41 18.24 -14.36
N LEU A 357 -5.86 17.96 -13.16
CA LEU A 357 -4.77 16.98 -13.02
C LEU A 357 -5.26 15.56 -13.35
N PRO A 358 -4.49 14.77 -14.13
CA PRO A 358 -4.85 13.39 -14.44
C PRO A 358 -4.77 12.50 -13.21
N TYR A 359 -5.61 11.46 -13.17
CA TYR A 359 -5.60 10.45 -12.12
C TYR A 359 -4.84 9.21 -12.58
N ARG A 360 -3.91 8.75 -11.75
CA ARG A 360 -3.22 7.46 -11.96
C ARG A 360 -3.63 6.46 -10.90
N VAL A 361 -4.32 5.40 -11.34
CA VAL A 361 -4.52 4.20 -10.52
C VAL A 361 -3.31 3.30 -10.75
N GLY A 362 -2.42 3.28 -9.77
CA GLY A 362 -1.19 2.49 -9.83
C GLY A 362 -1.27 1.16 -9.09
N ASP A 363 -2.40 0.86 -8.45
CA ASP A 363 -2.50 -0.23 -7.48
C ASP A 363 -3.89 -0.90 -7.51
N LEU A 364 -3.95 -2.23 -7.69
CA LEU A 364 -5.11 -3.06 -7.30
C LEU A 364 -4.67 -4.03 -6.20
N PHE A 365 -4.91 -3.65 -4.95
CA PHE A 365 -4.57 -4.48 -3.79
C PHE A 365 -5.75 -5.38 -3.42
N THR A 366 -5.52 -6.69 -3.32
CA THR A 366 -6.33 -7.54 -2.45
C THR A 366 -5.45 -8.17 -1.38
N VAL A 367 -6.00 -8.39 -0.19
CA VAL A 367 -5.22 -8.95 0.93
C VAL A 367 -4.78 -10.39 0.66
N SER A 368 -5.53 -11.09 -0.21
CA SER A 368 -5.23 -12.46 -0.66
C SER A 368 -4.31 -12.51 -1.89
N GLY A 369 -3.97 -11.38 -2.52
CA GLY A 369 -3.15 -11.35 -3.73
C GLY A 369 -2.89 -9.95 -4.29
N PHE A 370 -1.73 -9.77 -4.92
CA PHE A 370 -1.35 -8.50 -5.56
C PHE A 370 -1.64 -8.55 -7.05
N TYR A 371 -2.40 -7.57 -7.55
CA TYR A 371 -2.73 -7.45 -8.96
C TYR A 371 -2.29 -6.06 -9.45
N ASN A 372 -1.59 -6.00 -10.59
CA ASN A 372 -1.25 -4.71 -11.21
C ASN A 372 -2.28 -4.39 -12.28
N ALA A 373 -2.93 -3.24 -12.14
CA ALA A 373 -3.71 -2.63 -13.20
C ALA A 373 -3.23 -1.17 -13.31
N THR A 374 -2.42 -0.87 -14.31
CA THR A 374 -1.97 0.50 -14.59
C THR A 374 -2.84 1.07 -15.70
N HIS A 375 -3.90 1.81 -15.34
CA HIS A 375 -4.68 2.60 -16.28
C HIS A 375 -4.67 4.06 -15.82
N CYS A 376 -4.34 4.98 -16.73
CA CYS A 376 -4.55 6.41 -16.53
C CYS A 376 -5.98 6.72 -16.93
N PHE A 377 -6.74 7.37 -16.06
CA PHE A 377 -8.10 7.83 -16.37
C PHE A 377 -8.05 9.32 -16.69
N THR A 378 -8.51 9.69 -17.89
CA THR A 378 -8.82 11.08 -18.21
C THR A 378 -10.33 11.33 -18.05
N SER A 379 -10.75 12.58 -17.88
CA SER A 379 -12.18 12.94 -17.72
C SER A 379 -13.05 12.57 -18.93
N GLN A 380 -12.46 12.09 -20.02
CA GLN A 380 -13.16 11.63 -21.23
C GLN A 380 -13.26 10.10 -21.34
N ASP A 381 -12.57 9.33 -20.51
CA ASP A 381 -12.59 7.86 -20.60
C ASP A 381 -13.81 7.30 -19.85
N GLY A 382 -14.91 7.13 -20.60
CA GLY A 382 -16.11 6.46 -20.12
C GLY A 382 -15.80 5.05 -19.63
N MET A 383 -16.28 4.73 -18.42
CA MET A 383 -16.12 3.41 -17.80
C MET A 383 -16.64 2.29 -18.71
N ILE A 384 -15.74 1.50 -19.29
CA ILE A 384 -16.09 0.19 -19.84
C ILE A 384 -15.81 -0.84 -18.74
N ALA A 385 -16.89 -1.32 -18.12
CA ALA A 385 -16.86 -2.50 -17.27
C ALA A 385 -16.76 -3.75 -18.17
N SER A 386 -15.78 -4.61 -17.89
CA SER A 386 -15.75 -6.00 -18.33
C SER A 386 -15.33 -6.89 -17.17
#